data_AF-A0AA35TCH3-F1
#
_entry.id   AF-A0AA35TCH3-F1
#
_cell.length_a   1.000
_cell.length_b   1.000
_cell.length_c   1.000
_cell.angle_alpha   90.00
_cell.angle_beta   90.00
_cell.angle_gamma   90.00
#
_symmetry.space_group_name_H-M   'P 1'
#
loop_
_entity.id
_entity.type
_entity.pdbx_description
1 polymer ?
#
loop_
_entity_poly.entity_id
_entity_poly.type
_entity_poly.pdbx_seq_one_letter_code
_entity_poly.pdbx_strand_id
1 'polypeptide(L)'
;MCGQNPYRRSLLQFTDEHSSRKTRAPFSLNLQKLYLSLCNNLSEQTTLLLYLLLQGNPHVASFIFSRSDIDLLVVPLLHHLHGSSQQPSSAHHVYMLLIVLLIFSQDDCFNKSIHELHLQKVEWYSERSLTNISVGSLMVIVLVRTIQANISHIQDKYLHTNCLAALANMSSHFNSLHLDAAQKIVTLFKQLAKKYHRMTQKTTPTTTPTSATPLSPDSEAVFRESADYSTEVGVVEEILVMILEIVNSCLAHRLATNPHLVYCLLYQREVFSPLHTSPPLMDLVRNILSVVEFFSKKLEESGPSPYSSPFVLETIIRCSATWPHHRLRVFPELKFRYVEEAQPEEFFVPYVWTLVHKNSPLYWQQFHVSSSPSSSSSTTPH
;
A
#
# COMPACT_ATOMS: atom_id res chain seq x y z
N MET A 1 19.73 29.83 -18.25
CA MET A 1 18.50 29.13 -18.68
C MET A 1 18.91 27.81 -19.33
N CYS A 2 19.07 26.75 -18.53
CA CYS A 2 19.41 25.44 -19.08
C CYS A 2 18.15 24.90 -19.79
N GLY A 3 18.25 24.66 -21.10
CA GLY A 3 17.11 24.35 -21.96
C GLY A 3 16.39 23.08 -21.52
N GLN A 4 15.08 23.16 -21.30
CA GLN A 4 14.25 21.99 -21.05
C GLN A 4 14.38 21.01 -22.22
N ASN A 5 14.61 19.72 -21.94
CA ASN A 5 14.68 18.67 -22.94
C ASN A 5 13.39 18.69 -23.81
N PRO A 6 13.50 18.95 -25.13
CA PRO A 6 12.34 19.16 -25.99
C PRO A 6 11.49 17.89 -26.14
N TYR A 7 12.10 16.70 -26.07
CA TYR A 7 11.38 15.42 -26.11
C TYR A 7 10.58 15.20 -24.84
N ARG A 8 11.18 15.45 -23.67
CA ARG A 8 10.47 15.38 -22.39
C ARG A 8 9.28 16.35 -22.38
N ARG A 9 9.50 17.59 -22.82
CA ARG A 9 8.42 18.58 -22.93
C ARG A 9 7.30 18.09 -23.85
N SER A 10 7.65 17.55 -25.01
CA SER A 10 6.66 17.02 -25.96
C SER A 10 5.85 15.87 -25.37
N LEU A 11 6.51 14.91 -24.70
CA LEU A 11 5.87 13.77 -24.06
C LEU A 11 4.89 14.19 -22.94
N LEU A 12 5.20 15.25 -22.21
CA LEU A 12 4.38 15.71 -21.09
C LEU A 12 3.25 16.68 -21.49
N GLN A 13 3.20 17.13 -22.75
CA GLN A 13 2.28 18.18 -23.19
C GLN A 13 1.38 17.77 -24.38
N PHE A 14 1.51 16.56 -24.92
CA PHE A 14 0.63 16.11 -26.01
C PHE A 14 -0.81 15.93 -25.54
N THR A 15 -1.74 16.09 -26.48
CA THR A 15 -3.19 16.01 -26.22
C THR A 15 -3.86 14.95 -27.09
N ASP A 16 -5.13 14.68 -26.82
CA ASP A 16 -5.92 13.76 -27.65
C ASP A 16 -6.15 14.32 -29.06
N GLU A 17 -6.03 13.45 -30.07
CA GLU A 17 -6.38 13.75 -31.46
C GLU A 17 -7.85 14.15 -31.63
N HIS A 18 -8.72 13.63 -30.77
CA HIS A 18 -10.15 13.90 -30.79
C HIS A 18 -10.57 15.09 -29.90
N SER A 19 -9.61 15.81 -29.30
CA SER A 19 -9.94 16.98 -28.49
C SER A 19 -10.49 18.11 -29.37
N SER A 20 -11.70 18.58 -29.05
CA SER A 20 -12.32 19.73 -29.74
C SER A 20 -11.62 21.06 -29.42
N ARG A 21 -10.80 21.10 -28.37
CA ARG A 21 -10.03 22.28 -27.97
C ARG A 21 -8.73 22.33 -28.78
N LYS A 22 -8.55 23.37 -29.58
CA LYS A 22 -7.26 23.69 -30.22
C LYS A 22 -6.26 24.13 -29.14
N THR A 23 -5.62 23.17 -28.50
CA THR A 23 -4.51 23.38 -27.57
C THR A 23 -3.22 23.63 -28.37
N ARG A 24 -2.33 24.48 -27.83
CA ARG A 24 -0.98 24.69 -28.38
C ARG A 24 -0.05 23.52 -28.01
N ALA A 25 -0.55 22.30 -28.20
CA ALA A 25 0.16 21.07 -27.90
C ALA A 25 1.25 20.81 -28.96
N PRO A 26 2.38 20.19 -28.58
CA PRO A 26 3.47 19.90 -29.50
C PRO A 26 3.10 18.84 -30.54
N PHE A 27 2.26 17.87 -30.18
CA PHE A 27 1.63 16.90 -31.07
C PHE A 27 0.35 16.37 -30.43
N SER A 28 -0.44 15.61 -31.19
CA SER A 28 -1.62 14.88 -30.70
C SER A 28 -1.46 13.38 -30.89
N LEU A 29 -2.05 12.59 -30.00
CA LEU A 29 -2.10 11.13 -30.07
C LEU A 29 -3.49 10.64 -29.71
N ASN A 30 -3.99 9.59 -30.38
CA ASN A 30 -5.22 8.93 -29.98
C ASN A 30 -5.09 8.28 -28.58
N LEU A 31 -5.72 8.89 -27.58
CA LEU A 31 -5.58 8.43 -26.18
C LEU A 31 -6.23 7.08 -25.93
N GLN A 32 -7.30 6.72 -26.65
CA GLN A 32 -7.93 5.41 -26.52
C GLN A 32 -6.99 4.29 -26.97
N LYS A 33 -6.29 4.47 -28.10
CA LYS A 33 -5.32 3.49 -28.60
C LYS A 33 -4.13 3.38 -27.66
N LEU A 34 -3.64 4.50 -27.14
CA LEU A 34 -2.57 4.49 -26.13
C LEU A 34 -3.00 3.72 -24.89
N TYR A 35 -4.18 4.01 -24.35
CA TYR A 35 -4.74 3.33 -23.19
C TYR A 35 -4.84 1.81 -23.38
N LEU A 36 -5.46 1.37 -24.46
CA LEU A 36 -5.58 -0.07 -24.76
C LEU A 36 -4.20 -0.73 -24.97
N SER A 37 -3.25 0.00 -25.56
CA SER A 37 -1.87 -0.50 -25.72
C SER A 37 -1.17 -0.68 -24.38
N LEU A 38 -1.34 0.25 -23.43
CA LEU A 38 -0.82 0.15 -22.07
C LEU A 38 -1.46 -1.01 -21.30
N CYS A 39 -2.78 -1.20 -21.41
CA CYS A 39 -3.49 -2.31 -20.76
C CYS A 39 -3.01 -3.68 -21.27
N ASN A 40 -2.82 -3.81 -22.60
CA ASN A 40 -2.46 -5.08 -23.23
C ASN A 40 -0.97 -5.44 -23.10
N ASN A 41 -0.09 -4.46 -22.87
CA ASN A 41 1.37 -4.67 -22.89
C ASN A 41 2.03 -4.09 -21.64
N LEU A 42 1.57 -4.50 -20.46
CA LEU A 42 2.14 -4.03 -19.21
C LEU A 42 3.47 -4.75 -18.90
N SER A 43 4.57 -4.17 -19.33
CA SER A 43 5.95 -4.57 -19.06
C SER A 43 6.64 -3.55 -18.14
N GLU A 44 7.91 -3.79 -17.80
CA GLU A 44 8.73 -2.84 -17.04
C GLU A 44 8.78 -1.45 -17.71
N GLN A 45 9.02 -1.41 -19.03
CA GLN A 45 9.14 -0.16 -19.79
C GLN A 45 7.80 0.60 -19.90
N THR A 46 6.70 -0.12 -20.12
CA THR A 46 5.39 0.54 -20.25
C THR A 46 4.82 0.96 -18.90
N THR A 47 5.20 0.29 -17.81
CA THR A 47 4.90 0.75 -16.44
C THR A 47 5.63 2.06 -16.12
N LEU A 48 6.90 2.20 -16.53
CA LEU A 48 7.62 3.47 -16.44
C LEU A 48 6.97 4.57 -17.28
N LEU A 49 6.57 4.25 -18.52
CA LEU A 49 5.84 5.20 -19.37
C LEU A 49 4.52 5.62 -18.71
N LEU A 50 3.76 4.66 -18.17
CA LEU A 50 2.52 4.94 -17.46
C LEU A 50 2.75 5.88 -16.28
N TYR A 51 3.76 5.62 -15.45
CA TYR A 51 4.17 6.52 -14.38
C TYR A 51 4.43 7.95 -14.88
N LEU A 52 5.30 8.09 -15.90
CA LEU A 52 5.65 9.41 -16.46
C LEU A 52 4.43 10.16 -16.99
N LEU A 53 3.50 9.45 -17.63
CA LEU A 53 2.28 10.04 -18.19
C LEU A 53 1.28 10.44 -17.09
N LEU A 54 1.09 9.60 -16.07
CA LEU A 54 0.22 9.91 -14.94
C LEU A 54 0.74 11.11 -14.15
N GLN A 55 2.05 11.17 -13.90
CA GLN A 55 2.68 12.22 -13.10
C GLN A 55 2.83 13.53 -13.89
N GLY A 56 3.16 13.45 -15.18
CA GLY A 56 3.63 14.61 -15.94
C GLY A 56 2.69 15.09 -17.04
N ASN A 57 1.74 14.29 -17.51
CA ASN A 57 0.79 14.68 -18.56
C ASN A 57 -0.65 14.74 -18.01
N PRO A 58 -1.18 15.92 -17.63
CA PRO A 58 -2.50 16.04 -17.04
C PRO A 58 -3.65 15.63 -17.97
N HIS A 59 -3.45 15.70 -19.29
CA HIS A 59 -4.45 15.27 -20.27
C HIS A 59 -4.59 13.75 -20.30
N VAL A 60 -3.46 13.05 -20.30
CA VAL A 60 -3.45 11.58 -20.24
C VAL A 60 -3.95 11.09 -18.89
N ALA A 61 -3.49 11.70 -17.79
CA ALA A 61 -3.96 11.37 -16.45
C ALA A 61 -5.48 11.52 -16.35
N SER A 62 -6.03 12.69 -16.71
CA SER A 62 -7.48 12.92 -16.70
C SER A 62 -8.25 11.93 -17.58
N PHE A 63 -7.70 11.56 -18.74
CA PHE A 63 -8.31 10.56 -19.61
C PHE A 63 -8.37 9.19 -18.93
N ILE A 64 -7.25 8.72 -18.36
CA ILE A 64 -7.17 7.41 -17.68
C ILE A 64 -8.09 7.38 -16.46
N PHE A 65 -8.09 8.41 -15.60
CA PHE A 65 -8.98 8.47 -14.42
C PHE A 65 -10.46 8.52 -14.78
N SER A 66 -10.82 8.94 -16.00
CA SER A 66 -12.22 8.97 -16.47
C SER A 66 -12.72 7.65 -17.05
N ARG A 67 -11.87 6.62 -17.14
CA ARG A 67 -12.21 5.34 -17.76
C ARG A 67 -13.12 4.50 -16.86
N SER A 68 -14.21 4.00 -17.44
CA SER A 68 -15.09 3.03 -16.77
C SER A 68 -14.51 1.61 -16.76
N ASP A 69 -13.60 1.31 -17.68
CA ASP A 69 -12.91 0.03 -17.86
C ASP A 69 -11.49 0.06 -17.28
N ILE A 70 -11.26 0.85 -16.23
CA ILE A 70 -9.94 1.02 -15.59
C ILE A 70 -9.40 -0.27 -14.96
N ASP A 71 -10.27 -1.25 -14.72
CA ASP A 71 -9.91 -2.60 -14.32
C ASP A 71 -9.01 -3.30 -15.33
N LEU A 72 -9.13 -2.99 -16.63
CA LEU A 72 -8.22 -3.47 -17.67
C LEU A 72 -6.76 -3.04 -17.46
N LEU A 73 -6.54 -1.96 -16.70
CA LEU A 73 -5.21 -1.47 -16.32
C LEU A 73 -4.82 -1.91 -14.91
N VAL A 74 -5.73 -1.79 -13.95
CA VAL A 74 -5.47 -2.10 -12.53
C VAL A 74 -5.23 -3.59 -12.31
N VAL A 75 -6.05 -4.47 -12.90
CA VAL A 75 -5.92 -5.91 -12.67
C VAL A 75 -4.57 -6.47 -13.15
N PRO A 76 -4.04 -6.10 -14.33
CA PRO A 76 -2.67 -6.45 -14.71
C PRO A 76 -1.58 -5.89 -13.79
N LEU A 77 -1.72 -4.66 -13.27
CA LEU A 77 -0.78 -4.10 -12.28
C LEU A 77 -0.74 -4.96 -11.01
N LEU A 78 -1.92 -5.34 -10.51
CA LEU A 78 -2.07 -6.22 -9.34
C LEU A 78 -1.52 -7.63 -9.59
N HIS A 79 -1.71 -8.17 -10.80
CA HIS A 79 -1.18 -9.48 -11.17
C HIS A 79 0.36 -9.48 -11.16
N HIS A 80 1.01 -8.48 -11.76
CA HIS A 80 2.47 -8.36 -11.73
C HIS A 80 3.02 -8.19 -10.30
N LEU A 81 2.36 -7.36 -9.48
CA LEU A 81 2.75 -7.16 -8.08
C LEU A 81 2.56 -8.42 -7.23
N HIS A 82 1.52 -9.21 -7.52
CA HIS A 82 1.32 -10.51 -6.87
C HIS A 82 2.42 -11.51 -7.27
N GLY A 83 2.74 -11.59 -8.57
CA GLY A 83 3.76 -12.48 -9.12
C GLY A 83 5.18 -12.17 -8.64
N SER A 84 5.49 -10.90 -8.37
CA SER A 84 6.83 -10.49 -7.89
C SER A 84 7.18 -11.02 -6.51
N SER A 85 6.21 -11.47 -5.72
CA SER A 85 6.46 -12.18 -4.46
C SER A 85 6.92 -13.64 -4.68
N GLN A 86 6.70 -14.21 -5.87
CA GLN A 86 6.95 -15.62 -6.17
C GLN A 86 8.17 -15.83 -7.08
N GLN A 87 8.51 -14.83 -7.89
CA GLN A 87 9.66 -14.86 -8.79
C GLN A 87 10.57 -13.65 -8.55
N PRO A 88 11.90 -13.76 -8.78
CA PRO A 88 12.81 -12.62 -8.71
C PRO A 88 12.47 -11.63 -9.83
N SER A 89 11.54 -10.73 -9.55
CA SER A 89 11.28 -9.55 -10.36
C SER A 89 12.32 -8.49 -10.02
N SER A 90 12.60 -7.58 -10.97
CA SER A 90 13.40 -6.40 -10.66
C SER A 90 12.73 -5.63 -9.52
N ALA A 91 13.43 -5.40 -8.41
CA ALA A 91 12.93 -4.60 -7.29
C ALA A 91 12.41 -3.24 -7.77
N HIS A 92 13.08 -2.67 -8.78
CA HIS A 92 12.64 -1.44 -9.44
C HIS A 92 11.23 -1.53 -10.02
N HIS A 93 10.87 -2.65 -10.68
CA HIS A 93 9.53 -2.81 -11.25
C HIS A 93 8.47 -2.90 -10.16
N VAL A 94 8.76 -3.60 -9.05
CA VAL A 94 7.86 -3.66 -7.88
C VAL A 94 7.58 -2.26 -7.33
N TYR A 95 8.61 -1.43 -7.17
CA TYR A 95 8.41 -0.05 -6.73
C TYR A 95 7.61 0.78 -7.75
N MET A 96 7.85 0.60 -9.05
CA MET A 96 7.05 1.29 -10.06
C MET A 96 5.56 0.91 -10.00
N LEU A 97 5.26 -0.37 -9.81
CA LEU A 97 3.87 -0.84 -9.65
C LEU A 97 3.24 -0.20 -8.41
N LEU A 98 3.95 -0.15 -7.29
CA LEU A 98 3.48 0.47 -6.04
C LEU A 98 3.27 1.98 -6.18
N ILE A 99 4.18 2.69 -6.84
CA ILE A 99 4.05 4.13 -7.12
C ILE A 99 2.81 4.40 -7.98
N VAL A 100 2.61 3.63 -9.05
CA VAL A 100 1.44 3.78 -9.92
C VAL A 100 0.13 3.51 -9.15
N LEU A 101 0.08 2.45 -8.35
CA LEU A 101 -1.07 2.15 -7.50
C LEU A 101 -1.31 3.24 -6.44
N LEU A 102 -0.24 3.79 -5.86
CA LEU A 102 -0.33 4.93 -4.94
C LEU A 102 -0.90 6.15 -5.66
N ILE A 103 -0.43 6.49 -6.85
CA ILE A 103 -0.95 7.59 -7.69
C ILE A 103 -2.44 7.42 -7.95
N PHE A 104 -2.88 6.23 -8.36
CA PHE A 104 -4.31 5.97 -8.56
C PHE A 104 -5.11 6.15 -7.26
N SER A 105 -4.62 5.61 -6.14
CA SER A 105 -5.32 5.69 -4.86
C SER A 105 -5.49 7.12 -4.33
N GLN A 106 -4.75 8.11 -4.81
CA GLN A 106 -4.91 9.51 -4.36
C GLN A 106 -6.26 10.11 -4.78
N ASP A 107 -6.92 9.53 -5.80
CA ASP A 107 -8.18 10.02 -6.33
C ASP A 107 -9.39 9.30 -5.69
N ASP A 108 -10.30 10.08 -5.11
CA ASP A 108 -11.49 9.54 -4.43
C ASP A 108 -12.49 8.89 -5.40
N CYS A 109 -12.57 9.36 -6.65
CA CYS A 109 -13.46 8.79 -7.65
C CYS A 109 -12.97 7.40 -8.08
N PHE A 110 -11.65 7.25 -8.27
CA PHE A 110 -11.00 5.96 -8.47
C PHE A 110 -11.32 5.01 -7.32
N ASN A 111 -11.07 5.43 -6.07
CA ASN A 111 -11.27 4.60 -4.89
C ASN A 111 -12.72 4.08 -4.77
N LYS A 112 -13.71 4.90 -5.10
CA LYS A 112 -15.12 4.46 -5.13
C LYS A 112 -15.37 3.48 -6.26
N SER A 113 -14.96 3.84 -7.48
CA SER A 113 -15.26 3.08 -8.71
C SER A 113 -14.71 1.65 -8.65
N ILE A 114 -13.49 1.43 -8.15
CA ILE A 114 -12.88 0.08 -8.12
C ILE A 114 -13.62 -0.89 -7.20
N HIS A 115 -14.37 -0.41 -6.20
CA HIS A 115 -15.21 -1.28 -5.35
C HIS A 115 -16.52 -1.68 -6.04
N GLU A 116 -16.91 -1.01 -7.11
CA GLU A 116 -18.10 -1.32 -7.92
C GLU A 116 -17.78 -2.21 -9.13
N LEU A 117 -16.52 -2.23 -9.59
CA LEU A 117 -16.05 -3.09 -10.67
C LEU A 117 -15.83 -4.52 -10.17
N HIS A 118 -16.66 -5.48 -10.62
CA HIS A 118 -16.63 -6.87 -10.18
C HIS A 118 -16.02 -7.82 -11.21
N LEU A 119 -15.10 -8.65 -10.72
CA LEU A 119 -14.48 -9.73 -11.48
C LEU A 119 -15.19 -11.04 -11.16
N GLN A 120 -15.63 -11.75 -12.21
CA GLN A 120 -16.29 -13.06 -12.04
C GLN A 120 -15.34 -14.10 -11.43
N LYS A 121 -14.08 -14.10 -11.89
CA LYS A 121 -13.03 -14.99 -11.40
C LYS A 121 -11.65 -14.36 -11.60
N VAL A 122 -10.75 -14.56 -10.64
CA VAL A 122 -9.34 -14.17 -10.76
C VAL A 122 -8.50 -15.43 -11.02
N GLU A 123 -8.12 -15.66 -12.28
CA GLU A 123 -7.50 -16.92 -12.70
C GLU A 123 -6.07 -17.12 -12.20
N TRP A 124 -5.33 -16.03 -12.05
CA TRP A 124 -3.91 -16.06 -11.66
C TRP A 124 -3.69 -16.16 -10.14
N TYR A 125 -4.73 -16.03 -9.32
CA TYR A 125 -4.62 -16.10 -7.87
C TYR A 125 -4.79 -17.55 -7.41
N SER A 126 -3.69 -18.20 -7.04
CA SER A 126 -3.64 -19.65 -6.78
C SER A 126 -3.94 -20.06 -5.33
N GLU A 127 -3.81 -19.16 -4.35
CA GLU A 127 -4.01 -19.50 -2.93
C GLU A 127 -5.45 -19.91 -2.60
N ARG A 128 -6.43 -19.32 -3.30
CA ARG A 128 -7.86 -19.56 -3.10
C ARG A 128 -8.63 -19.16 -4.35
N SER A 129 -9.72 -19.86 -4.66
CA SER A 129 -10.63 -19.39 -5.71
C SER A 129 -11.29 -18.07 -5.28
N LEU A 130 -10.93 -16.98 -5.95
CA LEU A 130 -11.57 -15.67 -5.79
C LEU A 130 -12.58 -15.47 -6.93
N THR A 131 -13.86 -15.47 -6.57
CA THR A 131 -14.99 -15.31 -7.50
C THR A 131 -15.90 -14.19 -7.04
N ASN A 132 -16.50 -13.45 -7.98
CA ASN A 132 -17.37 -12.31 -7.70
C ASN A 132 -16.73 -11.32 -6.70
N ILE A 133 -15.50 -10.92 -7.00
CA ILE A 133 -14.70 -10.02 -6.15
C ILE A 133 -14.57 -8.66 -6.82
N SER A 134 -14.71 -7.58 -6.05
CA SER A 134 -14.44 -6.24 -6.57
C SER A 134 -12.94 -6.00 -6.79
N VAL A 135 -12.57 -5.19 -7.77
CA VAL A 135 -11.17 -4.80 -8.02
C VAL A 135 -10.56 -4.15 -6.77
N GLY A 136 -11.34 -3.35 -6.04
CA GLY A 136 -10.92 -2.77 -4.76
C GLY A 136 -10.60 -3.83 -3.69
N SER A 137 -11.42 -4.88 -3.57
CA SER A 137 -11.12 -6.01 -2.66
C SER A 137 -9.87 -6.77 -3.09
N LEU A 138 -9.67 -6.96 -4.40
CA LEU A 138 -8.46 -7.60 -4.94
C LEU A 138 -7.21 -6.76 -4.66
N MET A 139 -7.29 -5.43 -4.85
CA MET A 139 -6.21 -4.50 -4.54
C MET A 139 -5.83 -4.58 -3.05
N VAL A 140 -6.81 -4.62 -2.15
CA VAL A 140 -6.56 -4.85 -0.71
C VAL A 140 -5.82 -6.15 -0.47
N ILE A 141 -6.26 -7.27 -1.07
CA ILE A 141 -5.62 -8.59 -0.91
C ILE A 141 -4.15 -8.54 -1.34
N VAL A 142 -3.88 -7.98 -2.53
CA VAL A 142 -2.52 -7.93 -3.08
C VAL A 142 -1.62 -7.03 -2.23
N LEU A 143 -2.05 -5.82 -1.88
CA LEU A 143 -1.24 -4.90 -1.06
C LEU A 143 -0.93 -5.48 0.33
N VAL A 144 -1.93 -6.08 0.99
CA VAL A 144 -1.73 -6.76 2.29
C VAL A 144 -0.76 -7.93 2.16
N ARG A 145 -0.88 -8.73 1.09
CA ARG A 145 0.04 -9.85 0.83
C ARG A 145 1.47 -9.36 0.59
N THR A 146 1.64 -8.26 -0.15
CA THR A 146 2.95 -7.62 -0.38
C THR A 146 3.58 -7.18 0.94
N ILE A 147 2.81 -6.58 1.85
CA ILE A 147 3.27 -6.25 3.20
C ILE A 147 3.68 -7.54 3.97
N GLN A 148 2.86 -8.59 3.94
CA GLN A 148 3.15 -9.86 4.65
C GLN A 148 4.43 -10.55 4.15
N ALA A 149 4.65 -10.59 2.84
CA ALA A 149 5.85 -11.15 2.25
C ALA A 149 7.10 -10.38 2.67
N ASN A 150 7.02 -9.05 2.71
CA ASN A 150 8.14 -8.19 3.09
C ASN A 150 8.50 -8.30 4.58
N ILE A 151 7.51 -8.41 5.47
CA ILE A 151 7.73 -8.64 6.92
C ILE A 151 8.51 -9.94 7.17
N SER A 152 8.28 -10.96 6.33
CA SER A 152 8.82 -12.30 6.52
C SER A 152 10.25 -12.46 6.01
N HIS A 153 10.70 -11.63 5.06
CA HIS A 153 11.95 -11.86 4.33
C HIS A 153 12.87 -10.65 4.17
N ILE A 154 12.35 -9.47 3.78
CA ILE A 154 13.17 -8.40 3.16
C ILE A 154 13.20 -7.11 4.00
N GLN A 155 12.24 -6.91 4.91
CA GLN A 155 12.15 -5.76 5.83
C GLN A 155 12.30 -4.37 5.17
N ASP A 156 11.92 -4.23 3.90
CA ASP A 156 11.95 -2.96 3.19
C ASP A 156 10.86 -1.99 3.67
N LYS A 157 11.28 -0.90 4.33
CA LYS A 157 10.37 0.14 4.84
C LYS A 157 9.60 0.87 3.73
N TYR A 158 10.22 1.08 2.56
CA TYR A 158 9.60 1.81 1.46
C TYR A 158 8.39 1.07 0.90
N LEU A 159 8.52 -0.24 0.74
CA LEU A 159 7.42 -1.12 0.31
C LEU A 159 6.24 -1.07 1.29
N HIS A 160 6.51 -1.15 2.60
CA HIS A 160 5.47 -1.03 3.63
C HIS A 160 4.73 0.30 3.55
N THR A 161 5.49 1.39 3.45
CA THR A 161 4.95 2.75 3.43
C THR A 161 4.03 2.96 2.23
N ASN A 162 4.45 2.55 1.02
CA ASN A 162 3.64 2.71 -0.19
C ASN A 162 2.37 1.86 -0.15
N CYS A 163 2.45 0.60 0.29
CA CYS A 163 1.27 -0.26 0.40
C CYS A 163 0.26 0.28 1.41
N LEU A 164 0.71 0.69 2.60
CA LEU A 164 -0.16 1.23 3.63
C LEU A 164 -0.75 2.59 3.22
N ALA A 165 0.02 3.44 2.56
CA ALA A 165 -0.46 4.71 2.02
C ALA A 165 -1.61 4.51 1.03
N ALA A 166 -1.46 3.55 0.10
CA ALA A 166 -2.53 3.22 -0.85
C ALA A 166 -3.78 2.65 -0.15
N LEU A 167 -3.61 1.75 0.83
CA LEU A 167 -4.72 1.21 1.64
C LEU A 167 -5.43 2.31 2.44
N ALA A 168 -4.67 3.23 3.04
CA ALA A 168 -5.20 4.33 3.83
C ALA A 168 -6.01 5.30 2.97
N ASN A 169 -5.53 5.64 1.78
CA ASN A 169 -6.28 6.44 0.82
C ASN A 169 -7.64 5.83 0.45
N MET A 170 -7.69 4.52 0.26
CA MET A 170 -8.90 3.77 -0.09
C MET A 170 -9.86 3.54 1.09
N SER A 171 -9.37 3.62 2.34
CA SER A 171 -10.05 3.11 3.53
C SER A 171 -11.45 3.69 3.79
N SER A 172 -11.67 4.98 3.51
CA SER A 172 -12.97 5.64 3.66
C SER A 172 -13.97 5.29 2.53
N HIS A 173 -13.49 4.60 1.48
CA HIS A 173 -14.27 4.15 0.33
C HIS A 173 -14.42 2.64 0.23
N PHE A 174 -13.83 1.88 1.16
CA PHE A 174 -14.05 0.44 1.25
C PHE A 174 -15.55 0.13 1.23
N ASN A 175 -15.98 -0.66 0.26
CA ASN A 175 -17.39 -0.96 0.08
C ASN A 175 -17.55 -2.43 -0.27
N SER A 176 -18.39 -3.13 0.48
CA SER A 176 -18.67 -4.56 0.30
C SER A 176 -17.39 -5.40 0.18
N LEU A 177 -16.41 -5.19 1.08
CA LEU A 177 -15.17 -5.95 1.05
C LEU A 177 -15.44 -7.45 1.02
N HIS A 178 -14.74 -8.15 0.13
CA HIS A 178 -14.76 -9.60 0.09
C HIS A 178 -14.23 -10.18 1.41
N LEU A 179 -14.74 -11.35 1.82
CA LEU A 179 -14.35 -12.00 3.08
C LEU A 179 -12.83 -12.20 3.17
N ASP A 180 -12.20 -12.65 2.08
CA ASP A 180 -10.74 -12.80 2.01
C ASP A 180 -9.99 -11.48 2.21
N ALA A 181 -10.47 -10.36 1.67
CA ALA A 181 -9.84 -9.06 1.86
C ALA A 181 -9.90 -8.63 3.34
N ALA A 182 -11.08 -8.71 3.95
CA ALA A 182 -11.28 -8.45 5.38
C ALA A 182 -10.41 -9.36 6.26
N GLN A 183 -10.38 -10.65 5.96
CA GLN A 183 -9.58 -11.63 6.69
C GLN A 183 -8.08 -11.35 6.56
N LYS A 184 -7.58 -10.99 5.38
CA LYS A 184 -6.17 -10.65 5.16
C LYS A 184 -5.76 -9.43 6.00
N ILE A 185 -6.57 -8.37 6.06
CA ILE A 185 -6.31 -7.19 6.92
C ILE A 185 -6.15 -7.62 8.39
N VAL A 186 -7.16 -8.33 8.93
CA VAL A 186 -7.16 -8.74 10.35
C VAL A 186 -6.04 -9.75 10.65
N THR A 187 -5.69 -10.62 9.69
CA THR A 187 -4.61 -11.59 9.85
C THR A 187 -3.24 -10.93 9.85
N LEU A 188 -3.01 -9.95 8.97
CA LEU A 188 -1.79 -9.14 8.99
C LEU A 188 -1.64 -8.43 10.33
N PHE A 189 -2.70 -7.76 10.81
CA PHE A 189 -2.71 -7.13 12.13
C PHE A 189 -2.34 -8.12 13.24
N LYS A 190 -2.96 -9.31 13.26
CA LYS A 190 -2.66 -10.36 14.25
C LYS A 190 -1.20 -10.81 14.23
N GLN A 191 -0.61 -10.95 13.05
CA GLN A 191 0.80 -11.34 12.91
C GLN A 191 1.72 -10.27 13.49
N LEU A 192 1.47 -9.00 13.16
CA LEU A 192 2.23 -7.86 13.65
C LEU A 192 2.04 -7.64 15.15
N ALA A 193 0.82 -7.74 15.67
CA ALA A 193 0.51 -7.59 17.10
C ALA A 193 1.25 -8.64 17.94
N LYS A 194 1.31 -9.90 17.45
CA LYS A 194 2.12 -10.96 18.08
C LYS A 194 3.61 -10.65 18.03
N LYS A 195 4.12 -10.13 16.90
CA LYS A 195 5.52 -9.72 16.74
C LYS A 195 5.86 -8.58 17.71
N TYR A 196 5.04 -7.54 17.73
CA TYR A 196 5.15 -6.39 18.64
C TYR A 196 5.19 -6.83 20.10
N HIS A 197 4.22 -7.63 20.56
CA HIS A 197 4.17 -8.08 21.95
C HIS A 197 5.40 -8.91 22.35
N ARG A 198 5.86 -9.80 21.46
CA ARG A 198 7.10 -10.57 21.69
C ARG A 198 8.32 -9.67 21.79
N MET A 199 8.33 -8.55 21.07
CA MET A 199 9.45 -7.63 21.07
C MET A 199 9.45 -6.73 22.31
N THR A 200 8.30 -6.17 22.68
CA THR A 200 8.18 -5.29 23.86
C THR A 200 8.44 -6.02 25.18
N GLN A 201 8.13 -7.33 25.27
CA GLN A 201 8.44 -8.12 26.47
C GLN A 201 9.96 -8.23 26.73
N LYS A 202 10.78 -8.29 25.67
CA LYS A 202 12.24 -8.39 25.78
C LYS A 202 12.91 -7.08 26.23
N THR A 203 12.24 -5.95 26.04
CA THR A 203 12.72 -4.61 26.41
C THR A 203 12.47 -4.25 27.87
N THR A 204 11.69 -5.06 28.62
CA THR A 204 11.47 -4.81 30.05
C THR A 204 12.76 -5.15 30.80
N PRO A 205 13.45 -4.18 31.42
CA PRO A 205 14.73 -4.45 32.06
C PRO A 205 14.50 -5.30 33.30
N THR A 206 14.92 -6.56 33.28
CA THR A 206 15.43 -7.20 34.49
C THR A 206 16.75 -6.51 34.84
N THR A 207 16.71 -5.38 35.53
CA THR A 207 17.90 -4.79 36.15
C THR A 207 17.61 -4.42 37.59
N THR A 208 18.20 -5.17 38.51
CA THR A 208 18.84 -4.58 39.68
C THR A 208 19.92 -3.61 39.18
N PRO A 209 19.93 -2.34 39.61
CA PRO A 209 20.89 -1.35 39.15
C PRO A 209 22.19 -1.52 39.94
N THR A 210 23.30 -1.78 39.26
CA THR A 210 24.64 -1.60 39.86
C THR A 210 25.46 -0.67 38.98
N SER A 211 25.51 0.59 39.42
CA SER A 211 26.57 1.60 39.25
C SER A 211 27.44 1.55 37.98
N ALA A 212 27.14 2.48 37.08
CA ALA A 212 28.03 3.45 36.45
C ALA A 212 29.53 3.10 36.29
N THR A 213 29.92 2.72 35.06
CA THR A 213 31.09 3.28 34.34
C THR A 213 30.99 2.93 32.85
N PRO A 214 30.83 3.89 31.91
CA PRO A 214 30.82 3.60 30.48
C PRO A 214 32.19 3.93 29.86
N LEU A 215 33.14 2.99 29.81
CA LEU A 215 34.44 3.20 29.13
C LEU A 215 35.02 1.93 28.45
N SER A 216 34.24 0.86 28.26
CA SER A 216 34.68 -0.32 27.50
C SER A 216 34.00 -0.39 26.13
N PRO A 217 34.72 -0.78 25.05
CA PRO A 217 34.16 -0.90 23.70
C PRO A 217 32.96 -1.88 23.62
N ASP A 218 32.89 -2.85 24.53
CA ASP A 218 31.75 -3.77 24.65
C ASP A 218 30.45 -3.07 25.09
N SER A 219 30.52 -1.96 25.83
CA SER A 219 29.34 -1.20 26.25
C SER A 219 28.72 -0.38 25.10
N GLU A 220 29.54 0.10 24.16
CA GLU A 220 29.03 0.77 22.95
C GLU A 220 28.32 -0.20 22.01
N ALA A 221 28.83 -1.43 21.86
CA ALA A 221 28.21 -2.46 21.02
C ALA A 221 26.83 -2.86 21.56
N VAL A 222 26.71 -3.10 22.87
CA VAL A 222 25.44 -3.41 23.54
C VAL A 222 24.45 -2.25 23.44
N PHE A 223 24.92 -1.00 23.59
CA PHE A 223 24.07 0.18 23.41
C PHE A 223 23.54 0.30 21.98
N ARG A 224 24.38 0.09 20.97
CA ARG A 224 23.97 0.09 19.55
C ARG A 224 22.96 -1.01 19.24
N GLU A 225 23.18 -2.23 19.71
CA GLU A 225 22.23 -3.35 19.53
C GLU A 225 20.87 -3.06 20.18
N SER A 226 20.86 -2.44 21.36
CA SER A 226 19.62 -2.01 22.03
C SER A 226 18.88 -0.89 21.27
N ALA A 227 19.63 0.03 20.65
CA ALA A 227 19.08 1.12 19.85
C ALA A 227 18.49 0.61 18.54
N ASP A 228 19.17 -0.29 17.85
CA ASP A 228 18.68 -0.93 16.62
C ASP A 228 17.40 -1.73 16.91
N TYR A 229 17.37 -2.48 18.00
CA TYR A 229 16.18 -3.20 18.44
C TYR A 229 15.00 -2.28 18.74
N SER A 230 15.24 -1.16 19.43
CA SER A 230 14.18 -0.18 19.70
C SER A 230 13.61 0.45 18.43
N THR A 231 14.46 0.62 17.41
CA THR A 231 14.05 1.12 16.09
C THR A 231 13.15 0.13 15.36
N GLU A 232 13.49 -1.17 15.39
CA GLU A 232 12.63 -2.22 14.81
C GLU A 232 11.24 -2.28 15.48
N VAL A 233 11.19 -2.13 16.80
CA VAL A 233 9.93 -2.07 17.55
C VAL A 233 9.10 -0.88 17.11
N GLY A 234 9.72 0.29 16.97
CA GLY A 234 9.08 1.50 16.48
C GLY A 234 8.47 1.31 15.08
N VAL A 235 9.19 0.67 14.15
CA VAL A 235 8.67 0.39 12.80
C VAL A 235 7.45 -0.53 12.83
N VAL A 236 7.47 -1.58 13.66
CA VAL A 236 6.31 -2.48 13.81
C VAL A 236 5.12 -1.74 14.43
N GLU A 237 5.36 -0.85 15.41
CA GLU A 237 4.34 -0.02 16.01
C GLU A 237 3.70 0.95 15.00
N GLU A 238 4.51 1.65 14.20
CA GLU A 238 4.04 2.55 13.13
C GLU A 238 3.12 1.81 12.14
N ILE A 239 3.50 0.59 11.74
CA ILE A 239 2.67 -0.24 10.84
C ILE A 239 1.36 -0.65 11.52
N LEU A 240 1.40 -1.03 12.81
CA LEU A 240 0.20 -1.38 13.57
C LEU A 240 -0.77 -0.20 13.71
N VAL A 241 -0.24 1.00 14.00
CA VAL A 241 -1.02 2.24 14.04
C VAL A 241 -1.72 2.47 12.71
N MET A 242 -0.98 2.46 11.59
CA MET A 242 -1.55 2.66 10.25
C MET A 242 -2.64 1.63 9.90
N ILE A 243 -2.44 0.34 10.22
CA ILE A 243 -3.48 -0.68 9.98
C ILE A 243 -4.73 -0.40 10.82
N LEU A 244 -4.56 0.00 12.07
CA LEU A 244 -5.69 0.33 12.94
C LEU A 244 -6.41 1.60 12.48
N GLU A 245 -5.70 2.61 11.97
CA GLU A 245 -6.29 3.80 11.37
C GLU A 245 -7.08 3.47 10.10
N ILE A 246 -6.55 2.59 9.23
CA ILE A 246 -7.27 2.06 8.06
C ILE A 246 -8.58 1.37 8.48
N VAL A 247 -8.54 0.50 9.49
CA VAL A 247 -9.73 -0.18 10.01
C VAL A 247 -10.72 0.84 10.60
N ASN A 248 -10.23 1.80 11.39
CA ASN A 248 -11.06 2.85 11.98
C ASN A 248 -11.72 3.73 10.93
N SER A 249 -11.01 4.11 9.87
CA SER A 249 -11.55 4.86 8.75
C SER A 249 -12.69 4.11 8.06
N CYS A 250 -12.53 2.81 7.81
CA CYS A 250 -13.61 1.97 7.28
C CYS A 250 -14.80 1.88 8.24
N LEU A 251 -14.57 1.68 9.54
CA LEU A 251 -15.65 1.61 10.53
C LEU A 251 -16.39 2.94 10.70
N ALA A 252 -15.70 4.08 10.58
CA ALA A 252 -16.31 5.40 10.68
C ALA A 252 -17.22 5.70 9.48
N HIS A 253 -16.77 5.37 8.27
CA HIS A 253 -17.44 5.81 7.03
C HIS A 253 -18.30 4.73 6.37
N ARG A 254 -17.97 3.45 6.56
CA ARG A 254 -18.45 2.33 5.73
C ARG A 254 -18.77 1.06 6.53
N LEU A 255 -18.96 1.13 7.84
CA LEU A 255 -19.26 -0.05 8.68
C LEU A 255 -20.45 -0.85 8.14
N ALA A 256 -21.56 -0.16 7.84
CA ALA A 256 -22.79 -0.82 7.40
C ALA A 256 -22.67 -1.52 6.04
N THR A 257 -21.74 -1.08 5.18
CA THR A 257 -21.49 -1.71 3.89
C THR A 257 -20.34 -2.72 3.92
N ASN A 258 -19.71 -2.96 5.07
CA ASN A 258 -18.61 -3.91 5.23
C ASN A 258 -18.86 -4.96 6.33
N PRO A 259 -19.92 -5.79 6.20
CA PRO A 259 -20.26 -6.79 7.20
C PRO A 259 -19.16 -7.84 7.40
N HIS A 260 -18.42 -8.20 6.34
CA HIS A 260 -17.30 -9.15 6.45
C HIS A 260 -16.16 -8.62 7.33
N LEU A 261 -15.88 -7.30 7.29
CA LEU A 261 -14.86 -6.72 8.16
C LEU A 261 -15.29 -6.82 9.62
N VAL A 262 -16.54 -6.43 9.94
CA VAL A 262 -17.10 -6.56 11.30
C VAL A 262 -17.09 -8.02 11.75
N TYR A 263 -17.46 -8.96 10.87
CA TYR A 263 -17.40 -10.40 11.14
C TYR A 263 -15.98 -10.85 11.52
N CYS A 264 -14.96 -10.46 10.74
CA CYS A 264 -13.57 -10.80 11.04
C CYS A 264 -13.08 -10.17 12.36
N LEU A 265 -13.50 -8.96 12.68
CA LEU A 265 -13.17 -8.28 13.95
C LEU A 265 -13.79 -9.00 15.15
N LEU A 266 -15.05 -9.43 15.05
CA LEU A 266 -15.72 -10.24 16.07
C LEU A 266 -15.00 -11.57 16.28
N TYR A 267 -14.67 -12.26 15.20
CA TYR A 267 -14.01 -13.57 15.24
C TYR A 267 -12.59 -13.51 15.83
N GLN A 268 -11.87 -12.41 15.63
CA GLN A 268 -10.49 -12.21 16.15
C GLN A 268 -10.43 -11.19 17.30
N ARG A 269 -11.53 -10.98 18.04
CA ARG A 269 -11.63 -9.92 19.08
C ARG A 269 -10.52 -9.96 20.13
N GLU A 270 -10.05 -11.16 20.48
CA GLU A 270 -9.02 -11.37 21.51
C GLU A 270 -7.67 -10.74 21.14
N VAL A 271 -7.39 -10.56 19.84
CA VAL A 271 -6.12 -9.99 19.36
C VAL A 271 -5.97 -8.53 19.77
N PHE A 272 -7.09 -7.81 19.96
CA PHE A 272 -7.09 -6.37 20.23
C PHE A 272 -6.95 -6.05 21.72
N SER A 273 -7.45 -6.91 22.61
CA SER A 273 -7.49 -6.66 24.06
C SER A 273 -6.12 -6.32 24.69
N PRO A 274 -5.02 -7.06 24.38
CA PRO A 274 -3.72 -6.77 24.98
C PRO A 274 -3.13 -5.41 24.62
N LEU A 275 -3.58 -4.78 23.53
CA LEU A 275 -2.98 -3.58 22.96
C LEU A 275 -3.54 -2.28 23.56
N HIS A 276 -4.59 -2.36 24.40
CA HIS A 276 -5.13 -1.20 25.11
C HIS A 276 -4.13 -0.60 26.12
N THR A 277 -3.07 -1.33 26.48
CA THR A 277 -2.02 -0.86 27.38
C THR A 277 -0.95 -0.03 26.67
N SER A 278 -0.89 -0.06 25.32
CA SER A 278 0.07 0.71 24.53
C SER A 278 -0.50 2.09 24.21
N PRO A 279 0.08 3.21 24.70
CA PRO A 279 -0.46 4.54 24.49
C PRO A 279 -0.81 4.91 23.03
N PRO A 280 0.03 4.61 22.01
CA PRO A 280 -0.29 4.96 20.62
C PRO A 280 -1.41 4.11 19.99
N LEU A 281 -1.70 2.92 20.53
CA LEU A 281 -2.69 1.99 19.98
C LEU A 281 -4.03 2.06 20.73
N MET A 282 -4.02 2.48 22.00
CA MET A 282 -5.14 2.42 22.93
C MET A 282 -6.44 3.01 22.36
N ASP A 283 -6.38 4.23 21.84
CA ASP A 283 -7.56 4.93 21.33
C ASP A 283 -8.12 4.28 20.06
N LEU A 284 -7.24 3.83 19.17
CA LEU A 284 -7.62 3.16 17.93
C LEU A 284 -8.27 1.79 18.21
N VAL A 285 -7.74 1.06 19.18
CA VAL A 285 -8.27 -0.22 19.64
C VAL A 285 -9.62 -0.05 20.34
N ARG A 286 -9.80 1.02 21.12
CA ARG A 286 -11.06 1.30 21.83
C ARG A 286 -12.27 1.40 20.91
N ASN A 287 -12.12 2.06 19.75
CA ASN A 287 -13.17 2.13 18.74
C ASN A 287 -13.56 0.73 18.23
N ILE A 288 -12.57 -0.11 17.91
CA ILE A 288 -12.79 -1.48 17.44
C ILE A 288 -13.51 -2.31 18.52
N LEU A 289 -13.06 -2.23 19.77
CA LEU A 289 -13.69 -2.92 20.89
C LEU A 289 -15.14 -2.47 21.12
N SER A 290 -15.45 -1.19 20.93
CA SER A 290 -16.83 -0.69 21.02
C SER A 290 -17.74 -1.29 19.94
N VAL A 291 -17.24 -1.44 18.71
CA VAL A 291 -17.97 -2.12 17.62
C VAL A 291 -18.16 -3.60 17.96
N VAL A 292 -17.10 -4.28 18.39
CA VAL A 292 -17.14 -5.69 18.78
C VAL A 292 -18.14 -5.92 19.92
N GLU A 293 -18.14 -5.08 20.95
CA GLU A 293 -19.05 -5.19 22.09
C GLU A 293 -20.52 -5.03 21.66
N PHE A 294 -20.82 -4.01 20.84
CA PHE A 294 -22.16 -3.79 20.33
C PHE A 294 -22.70 -4.97 19.55
N PHE A 295 -21.93 -5.49 18.57
CA PHE A 295 -22.38 -6.62 17.77
C PHE A 295 -22.38 -7.93 18.56
N SER A 296 -21.50 -8.11 19.55
CA SER A 296 -21.55 -9.26 20.46
C SER A 296 -22.87 -9.27 21.23
N LYS A 297 -23.27 -8.12 21.80
CA LYS A 297 -24.56 -7.98 22.48
C LYS A 297 -25.75 -8.24 21.54
N LYS A 298 -25.68 -7.74 20.30
CA LYS A 298 -26.73 -8.00 19.29
C LYS A 298 -26.84 -9.47 18.90
N LEU A 299 -25.74 -10.22 18.87
CA LEU A 299 -25.77 -11.66 18.64
C LEU A 299 -26.43 -12.40 19.80
N GLU A 300 -26.07 -12.06 21.04
CA GLU A 300 -26.66 -12.62 22.26
C GLU A 300 -28.17 -12.36 22.35
N GLU A 301 -28.62 -11.15 21.99
CA GLU A 301 -30.05 -10.80 21.92
C GLU A 301 -30.80 -11.55 20.80
N SER A 302 -30.12 -11.98 19.74
CA SER A 302 -30.74 -12.54 18.54
C SER A 302 -30.85 -14.07 18.55
N GLY A 303 -30.17 -14.75 19.46
CA GLY A 303 -30.27 -16.20 19.62
C GLY A 303 -29.23 -16.81 20.55
N PRO A 304 -29.43 -18.07 20.97
CA PRO A 304 -28.47 -18.80 21.78
C PRO A 304 -27.25 -19.26 20.96
N SER A 305 -26.08 -19.28 21.60
CA SER A 305 -24.84 -19.86 21.06
C SER A 305 -24.93 -21.40 20.98
N PRO A 306 -24.28 -22.08 20.01
CA PRO A 306 -23.29 -21.57 19.04
C PRO A 306 -23.90 -20.95 17.77
N TYR A 307 -23.23 -19.94 17.23
CA TYR A 307 -23.64 -19.21 16.03
C TYR A 307 -23.02 -19.78 14.76
N SER A 308 -23.82 -19.91 13.69
CA SER A 308 -23.31 -20.23 12.35
C SER A 308 -22.79 -18.97 11.65
N SER A 309 -21.85 -19.13 10.71
CA SER A 309 -21.30 -17.98 9.94
C SER A 309 -22.38 -17.16 9.22
N PRO A 310 -23.36 -17.77 8.50
CA PRO A 310 -24.47 -17.03 7.89
C PRO A 310 -25.30 -16.25 8.91
N PHE A 311 -25.62 -16.87 10.06
CA PHE A 311 -26.39 -16.22 11.13
C PHE A 311 -25.69 -14.97 11.68
N VAL A 312 -24.37 -15.05 11.87
CA VAL A 312 -23.58 -13.91 12.35
C VAL A 312 -23.61 -12.78 11.31
N LEU A 313 -23.38 -13.09 10.03
CA LEU A 313 -23.39 -12.09 8.97
C LEU A 313 -24.77 -11.43 8.79
N GLU A 314 -25.85 -12.21 8.80
CA GLU A 314 -27.21 -11.67 8.74
C GLU A 314 -27.52 -10.76 9.94
N THR A 315 -27.09 -11.14 11.14
CA THR A 315 -27.23 -10.30 12.33
C THR A 315 -26.44 -9.00 12.21
N ILE A 316 -25.21 -9.05 11.71
CA ILE A 316 -24.40 -7.85 11.46
C ILE A 316 -25.11 -6.93 10.46
N ILE A 317 -25.54 -7.47 9.30
CA ILE A 317 -26.21 -6.69 8.25
C ILE A 317 -27.46 -6.01 8.82
N ARG A 318 -28.32 -6.78 9.51
CA ARG A 318 -29.56 -6.27 10.09
C ARG A 318 -29.32 -5.20 11.15
N CYS A 319 -28.34 -5.40 12.04
CA CYS A 319 -28.09 -4.49 13.16
C CYS A 319 -27.18 -3.31 12.80
N SER A 320 -26.52 -3.32 11.65
CA SER A 320 -25.60 -2.24 11.24
C SER A 320 -26.27 -0.88 11.16
N ALA A 321 -27.53 -0.81 10.72
CA ALA A 321 -28.29 0.44 10.67
C ALA A 321 -28.59 1.03 12.07
N THR A 322 -28.52 0.21 13.12
CA THR A 322 -28.73 0.63 14.51
C THR A 322 -27.43 1.02 15.24
N TRP A 323 -26.30 0.96 14.54
CA TRP A 323 -25.00 1.32 15.12
C TRP A 323 -24.95 2.82 15.49
N PRO A 324 -24.67 3.16 16.75
CA PRO A 324 -24.53 4.55 17.19
C PRO A 324 -23.18 5.14 16.76
N HIS A 325 -23.11 5.71 15.55
CA HIS A 325 -21.88 6.27 14.96
C HIS A 325 -21.10 7.25 15.86
N HIS A 326 -21.80 7.99 16.73
CA HIS A 326 -21.18 8.92 17.69
C HIS A 326 -20.29 8.26 18.75
N ARG A 327 -20.33 6.92 18.88
CA ARG A 327 -19.44 6.18 19.81
C ARG A 327 -18.02 6.07 19.31
N LEU A 328 -17.78 6.24 18.01
CA LEU A 328 -16.44 6.20 17.45
C LEU A 328 -15.75 7.54 17.70
N ARG A 329 -14.57 7.48 18.30
CA ARG A 329 -13.64 8.61 18.27
C ARG A 329 -13.29 8.91 16.82
N VAL A 330 -13.37 10.19 16.47
CA VAL A 330 -12.98 10.67 15.14
C VAL A 330 -11.46 10.82 15.09
N PHE A 331 -10.85 10.23 14.08
CA PHE A 331 -9.44 10.40 13.76
C PHE A 331 -9.29 11.22 12.46
N PRO A 332 -8.17 11.92 12.26
CA PRO A 332 -7.90 12.60 11.00
C PRO A 332 -7.97 11.64 9.82
N GLU A 333 -8.47 12.11 8.68
CA GLU A 333 -8.46 11.29 7.47
C GLU A 333 -7.04 11.16 6.94
N LEU A 334 -6.61 9.92 6.71
CA LEU A 334 -5.32 9.62 6.12
C LEU A 334 -5.38 9.80 4.60
N LYS A 335 -4.75 10.86 4.10
CA LYS A 335 -4.56 11.11 2.68
C LYS A 335 -3.08 11.24 2.36
N PHE A 336 -2.59 10.28 1.59
CA PHE A 336 -1.21 10.21 1.14
C PHE A 336 -1.12 10.54 -0.34
N ARG A 337 -0.10 11.31 -0.69
CA ARG A 337 0.24 11.62 -2.08
C ARG A 337 1.63 11.09 -2.38
N TYR A 338 1.80 10.57 -3.58
CA TYR A 338 3.11 10.31 -4.12
C TYR A 338 3.86 11.62 -4.24
N VAL A 339 5.05 11.67 -3.65
CA VAL A 339 6.00 12.76 -3.77
C VAL A 339 7.27 12.13 -4.30
N GLU A 340 7.73 12.62 -5.45
CA GLU A 340 9.00 12.21 -6.02
C GLU A 340 10.13 12.64 -5.07
N GLU A 341 11.11 11.76 -4.86
CA GLU A 341 12.24 12.03 -3.96
C GLU A 341 13.10 13.21 -4.48
N ALA A 342 13.99 13.73 -3.63
CA ALA A 342 14.83 14.87 -4.00
C ALA A 342 15.81 14.55 -5.15
N GLN A 343 16.28 13.30 -5.23
CA GLN A 343 17.23 12.82 -6.23
C GLN A 343 16.69 11.58 -6.96
N PRO A 344 15.60 11.70 -7.73
CA PRO A 344 14.94 10.56 -8.36
C PRO A 344 15.86 9.87 -9.39
N GLU A 345 16.85 10.58 -9.93
CA GLU A 345 17.84 10.04 -10.84
C GLU A 345 18.65 8.86 -10.27
N GLU A 346 18.87 8.81 -8.95
CA GLU A 346 19.61 7.71 -8.31
C GLU A 346 18.88 6.38 -8.46
N PHE A 347 17.54 6.42 -8.52
CA PHE A 347 16.70 5.27 -8.78
C PHE A 347 16.46 5.07 -10.29
N PHE A 348 16.00 6.11 -10.99
CA PHE A 348 15.52 5.98 -12.37
C PHE A 348 16.65 5.79 -13.39
N VAL A 349 17.82 6.42 -13.23
CA VAL A 349 18.89 6.32 -14.21
C VAL A 349 19.46 4.90 -14.28
N PRO A 350 19.87 4.25 -13.16
CA PRO A 350 20.31 2.87 -13.19
C PRO A 350 19.22 1.92 -13.70
N TYR A 351 17.97 2.17 -13.34
CA TYR A 351 16.86 1.32 -13.77
C TYR A 351 16.64 1.39 -15.29
N VAL A 352 16.57 2.59 -15.85
CA VAL A 352 16.42 2.79 -17.30
C VAL A 352 17.60 2.18 -18.05
N TRP A 353 18.84 2.35 -17.57
CA TRP A 353 20.01 1.71 -18.18
C TRP A 353 19.95 0.18 -18.14
N THR A 354 19.44 -0.40 -17.04
CA THR A 354 19.22 -1.84 -16.96
C THR A 354 18.23 -2.32 -18.02
N LEU A 355 17.16 -1.56 -18.25
CA LEU A 355 16.18 -1.87 -19.28
C LEU A 355 16.74 -1.69 -20.69
N VAL A 356 17.51 -0.63 -20.93
CA VAL A 356 18.21 -0.43 -22.21
C VAL A 356 19.14 -1.59 -22.46
N HIS A 357 20.01 -1.96 -21.52
CA HIS A 357 20.94 -3.08 -21.70
C HIS A 357 20.22 -4.43 -21.94
N LYS A 358 19.11 -4.67 -21.24
CA LYS A 358 18.34 -5.93 -21.33
C LYS A 358 17.58 -6.06 -22.65
N ASN A 359 17.10 -4.97 -23.23
CA ASN A 359 16.16 -5.00 -24.36
C ASN A 359 16.70 -4.36 -25.65
N SER A 360 17.84 -3.67 -25.57
CA SER A 360 18.51 -3.10 -26.74
C SER A 360 19.15 -4.20 -27.57
N PRO A 361 18.93 -4.22 -28.90
CA PRO A 361 19.68 -5.10 -29.80
C PRO A 361 21.15 -4.66 -29.97
N LEU A 362 21.52 -3.48 -29.46
CA LEU A 362 22.89 -2.95 -29.48
C LEU A 362 23.71 -3.54 -28.33
N TYR A 363 24.95 -3.96 -28.63
CA TYR A 363 25.93 -4.38 -27.63
C TYR A 363 26.46 -3.17 -26.87
N TRP A 364 26.13 -3.08 -25.59
CA TRP A 364 26.68 -2.08 -24.68
C TRP A 364 27.83 -2.72 -23.90
N GLN A 365 29.04 -2.14 -23.97
CA GLN A 365 30.12 -2.56 -23.08
C GLN A 365 29.71 -2.28 -21.63
N GLN A 366 29.87 -3.27 -20.76
CA GLN A 366 29.50 -3.20 -19.35
C GLN A 366 30.47 -2.27 -18.62
N PHE A 367 30.32 -0.96 -18.79
CA PHE A 367 31.06 0.00 -17.97
C PHE A 367 30.53 -0.11 -16.55
N HIS A 368 31.40 -0.51 -15.62
CA HIS A 368 31.13 -0.40 -14.18
C HIS A 368 30.80 1.07 -13.88
N VAL A 369 29.51 1.37 -13.72
CA VAL A 369 29.06 2.62 -13.12
C VAL A 369 29.31 2.47 -11.62
N SER A 370 30.57 2.64 -11.20
CA SER A 370 30.90 2.83 -9.80
C SER A 370 30.43 4.23 -9.41
N SER A 371 29.41 4.29 -8.57
CA SER A 371 29.00 5.48 -7.84
C SER A 371 30.15 5.97 -6.94
N SER A 372 30.88 6.99 -7.35
CA SER A 372 31.65 7.87 -6.44
C SER A 372 31.94 9.21 -7.13
N PRO A 373 31.66 10.37 -6.51
CA PRO A 373 32.23 11.62 -6.96
C PRO A 373 33.66 11.70 -6.42
N SER A 374 34.67 11.41 -7.25
CA SER A 374 36.05 11.72 -6.88
C SER A 374 36.22 13.24 -6.92
N SER A 375 36.36 13.81 -5.73
CA SER A 375 36.81 15.18 -5.49
C SER A 375 38.05 15.48 -6.33
N SER A 376 37.96 16.54 -7.14
CA SER A 376 39.08 17.16 -7.82
C SER A 376 40.11 17.66 -6.80
N SER A 377 41.25 16.96 -6.66
CA SER A 377 42.46 17.54 -6.09
C SER A 377 43.25 18.21 -7.20
N SER A 378 43.34 19.53 -7.08
CA SER A 378 44.19 20.42 -7.85
C SER A 378 45.67 20.07 -7.62
N THR A 379 46.39 19.73 -8.68
CA THR A 379 47.85 19.76 -8.72
C THR A 379 48.29 21.01 -9.48
N THR A 380 48.89 21.96 -8.77
CA THR A 380 49.57 23.14 -9.31
C THR A 380 50.83 22.73 -10.11
N PRO A 381 51.19 23.44 -11.19
CA PRO A 381 52.45 23.22 -11.89
C PRO A 381 53.60 23.99 -11.20
N HIS A 382 54.82 23.52 -11.45
CA HIS A 382 56.08 24.22 -11.13
C HIS A 382 56.20 25.55 -11.86
#